data_AF-A0A354GUM8-F1
#
_entry.id   AF-A0A354GUM8-F1
#
_cell.length_a   1.000
_cell.length_b   1.000
_cell.length_c   1.000
_cell.angle_alpha   90.00
_cell.angle_beta   90.00
_cell.angle_gamma   90.00
#
_symmetry.space_group_name_H-M   'P 1'
#
loop_
_entity.id
_entity.type
_entity.pdbx_description
1 polymer ?
#
loop_
_entity_poly.entity_id
_entity_poly.type
_entity_poly.pdbx_seq_one_letter_code
_entity_poly.pdbx_strand_id
1 'polypeptide(L)'
;MKTICLLLFAFAVALAAPGCRPAPSTEAPPPVSSDPRSKIPKGLAPVIDRADAMIDLKEIGTYYQLHQADGLAARDLVLKDVQHDDAKLYRAIQAGQYVLLNGDPARDASAVIAYEKDAPTKGGIVLPLDFVPRHMNADEFKAAPKAG
;
A
#
# COMPACT_ATOMS: atom_id res chain seq x y z
N MET A 1 17.53 42.71 17.98
CA MET A 1 17.18 42.62 19.41
C MET A 1 16.69 41.19 19.65
N LYS A 2 17.47 40.38 20.41
CA LYS A 2 17.07 39.81 21.73
C LYS A 2 15.99 38.71 21.58
N THR A 3 16.12 37.46 22.00
CA THR A 3 17.07 36.78 22.90
C THR A 3 16.87 35.27 22.74
N ILE A 4 18.00 34.56 22.82
CA ILE A 4 18.20 33.16 23.23
C ILE A 4 17.17 32.63 24.24
N CYS A 5 16.70 31.39 24.07
CA CYS A 5 16.46 30.51 25.22
C CYS A 5 16.72 29.05 24.82
N LEU A 6 17.93 28.63 25.16
CA LEU A 6 18.53 27.33 24.91
C LEU A 6 18.33 26.54 26.21
N LEU A 7 17.37 25.61 26.24
CA LEU A 7 17.14 24.73 27.39
C LEU A 7 17.54 23.31 27.03
N LEU A 8 18.82 23.05 27.29
CA LEU A 8 19.43 21.73 27.45
C LEU A 8 18.80 21.06 28.67
N PHE A 9 18.02 19.99 28.45
CA PHE A 9 17.74 19.02 29.51
C PHE A 9 18.61 17.79 29.28
N ALA A 10 19.74 17.76 30.00
CA ALA A 10 20.57 16.58 30.15
C ALA A 10 19.93 15.68 31.21
N PHE A 11 19.28 14.59 30.78
CA PHE A 11 18.88 13.52 31.68
C PHE A 11 19.82 12.33 31.45
N ALA A 12 20.89 12.30 32.25
CA ALA A 12 21.72 11.14 32.45
C ALA A 12 21.06 10.26 33.53
N VAL A 13 20.57 9.08 33.16
CA VAL A 13 20.25 8.02 34.12
C VAL A 13 21.10 6.80 33.79
N ALA A 14 21.88 6.42 34.79
CA ALA A 14 22.89 5.39 34.75
C ALA A 14 22.31 3.97 34.81
N LEU A 15 23.09 3.08 34.20
CA LEU A 15 23.08 1.62 34.19
C LEU A 15 22.56 0.91 35.45
N ALA A 16 21.81 -0.18 35.21
CA ALA A 16 21.77 -1.36 36.08
C ALA A 16 22.02 -2.64 35.25
N ALA A 17 22.68 -3.60 35.89
CA ALA A 17 23.57 -4.61 35.34
C ALA A 17 22.86 -5.91 34.85
N PRO A 18 23.60 -6.88 34.28
CA PRO A 18 23.09 -7.93 33.41
C PRO A 18 22.66 -9.19 34.20
N GLY A 19 21.44 -9.66 33.93
CA GLY A 19 20.96 -10.96 34.36
C GLY A 19 20.83 -11.90 33.16
N CYS A 20 21.90 -12.63 32.83
CA CYS A 20 21.84 -13.74 31.88
C CYS A 20 21.03 -14.89 32.49
N ARG A 21 19.77 -15.03 32.07
CA ARG A 21 19.04 -16.30 32.15
C ARG A 21 19.35 -17.11 30.88
N PRO A 22 19.75 -18.39 30.98
CA PRO A 22 19.77 -19.26 29.82
C PRO A 22 18.34 -19.42 29.28
N ALA A 23 18.18 -19.15 27.99
CA ALA A 23 16.91 -19.28 27.30
C ALA A 23 16.48 -20.77 27.29
N PRO A 24 15.18 -21.06 27.46
CA PRO A 24 14.65 -22.38 27.14
C PRO A 24 14.94 -22.65 25.65
N SER A 25 15.48 -23.84 25.34
CA SER A 25 15.64 -24.31 23.96
C SER A 25 14.31 -24.25 23.26
N THR A 26 14.16 -23.27 22.38
CA THR A 26 13.15 -23.22 21.34
C THR A 26 13.41 -24.39 20.40
N GLU A 27 12.70 -25.50 20.61
CA GLU A 27 12.51 -26.49 19.57
C GLU A 27 11.88 -25.77 18.37
N ALA A 28 12.62 -25.72 17.26
CA ALA A 28 12.19 -25.03 16.07
C ALA A 28 10.86 -25.66 15.62
N PRO A 29 9.75 -24.89 15.56
CA PRO A 29 8.53 -25.41 14.98
C PRO A 29 8.84 -25.89 13.56
N PRO A 30 8.29 -27.05 13.13
CA PRO A 30 8.51 -27.53 11.77
C PRO A 30 8.12 -26.43 10.77
N PRO A 31 8.81 -26.33 9.62
CA PRO A 31 8.48 -25.33 8.61
C PRO A 31 7.05 -25.57 8.12
N VAL A 32 6.09 -24.80 8.65
CA VAL A 32 4.73 -24.73 8.12
C VAL A 32 4.78 -23.86 6.87
N SER A 33 5.36 -24.40 5.80
CA SER A 33 5.27 -23.85 4.45
C SER A 33 4.39 -24.76 3.62
N SER A 34 3.11 -24.82 3.97
CA SER A 34 2.09 -25.24 3.03
C SER A 34 1.35 -23.97 2.65
N ASP A 35 1.80 -23.32 1.56
CA ASP A 35 1.05 -22.22 0.96
C ASP A 35 -0.38 -22.74 0.72
N PRO A 36 -1.39 -22.21 1.44
CA PRO A 36 -2.77 -22.67 1.30
C PRO A 36 -3.28 -22.49 -0.13
N ARG A 37 -2.64 -21.65 -0.95
CA ARG A 37 -2.94 -21.47 -2.37
C ARG A 37 -2.59 -22.67 -3.24
N SER A 38 -1.68 -23.55 -2.80
CA SER A 38 -1.26 -24.74 -3.56
C SER A 38 -2.36 -25.79 -3.77
N LYS A 39 -3.42 -25.76 -2.95
CA LYS A 39 -4.55 -26.70 -3.03
C LYS A 39 -5.76 -26.17 -3.77
N ILE A 40 -5.67 -24.95 -4.29
CA ILE A 40 -6.82 -24.29 -4.92
C ILE A 40 -7.00 -24.83 -6.35
N PRO A 41 -8.22 -25.29 -6.73
CA PRO A 41 -8.53 -25.66 -8.10
C PRO A 41 -8.12 -24.56 -9.08
N LYS A 42 -7.47 -24.92 -10.19
CA LYS A 42 -6.97 -23.97 -11.21
C LYS A 42 -8.02 -22.99 -11.72
N GLY A 43 -9.30 -23.36 -11.69
CA GLY A 43 -10.42 -22.49 -12.12
C GLY A 43 -10.74 -21.33 -11.15
N LEU A 44 -10.25 -21.37 -9.90
CA LEU A 44 -10.53 -20.34 -8.89
C LEU A 44 -9.42 -19.28 -8.79
N ALA A 45 -8.24 -19.53 -9.36
CA ALA A 45 -7.13 -18.58 -9.31
C ALA A 45 -7.52 -17.16 -9.80
N PRO A 46 -8.21 -16.99 -10.94
CA PRO A 46 -8.59 -15.65 -11.41
C PRO A 46 -9.56 -14.91 -10.47
N VAL A 47 -10.38 -15.64 -9.71
CA VAL A 47 -11.31 -15.05 -8.74
C VAL A 47 -10.55 -14.54 -7.52
N ILE A 48 -9.54 -15.30 -7.07
CA ILE A 48 -8.70 -14.93 -5.94
C ILE A 48 -7.81 -13.75 -6.30
N ASP A 49 -7.19 -13.78 -7.48
CA ASP A 49 -6.34 -12.67 -7.95
C ASP A 49 -7.15 -11.37 -8.01
N ARG A 50 -8.41 -11.44 -8.48
CA ARG A 50 -9.32 -10.30 -8.47
C ARG A 50 -9.65 -9.80 -7.06
N ALA A 51 -9.88 -10.73 -6.12
CA ALA A 51 -10.19 -10.39 -4.73
C ALA A 51 -8.99 -9.74 -4.03
N ASP A 52 -7.79 -10.29 -4.22
CA ASP A 52 -6.53 -9.71 -3.75
C ASP A 52 -6.35 -8.29 -4.32
N ALA A 53 -6.57 -8.11 -5.62
CA ALA A 53 -6.47 -6.79 -6.26
C ALA A 53 -7.47 -5.77 -5.71
N MET A 54 -8.71 -6.18 -5.44
CA MET A 54 -9.69 -5.31 -4.79
C MET A 54 -9.27 -4.90 -3.38
N ILE A 55 -8.68 -5.81 -2.61
CA ILE A 55 -8.18 -5.53 -1.26
C ILE A 55 -7.00 -4.57 -1.32
N ASP A 56 -6.00 -4.88 -2.15
CA ASP A 56 -4.78 -4.08 -2.28
C ASP A 56 -5.10 -2.67 -2.79
N LEU A 57 -5.96 -2.52 -3.81
CA LEU A 57 -6.38 -1.20 -4.30
C LEU A 57 -7.26 -0.45 -3.31
N LYS A 58 -8.07 -1.14 -2.50
CA LYS A 58 -8.80 -0.49 -1.40
C LYS A 58 -7.83 0.08 -0.37
N GLU A 59 -6.80 -0.67 -0.02
CA GLU A 59 -5.76 -0.24 0.93
C GLU A 59 -5.00 0.98 0.39
N ILE A 60 -4.60 0.97 -0.88
CA ILE A 60 -4.03 2.14 -1.57
C ILE A 60 -5.00 3.34 -1.46
N GLY A 61 -6.30 3.12 -1.65
CA GLY A 61 -7.33 4.16 -1.49
C GLY A 61 -7.37 4.77 -0.10
N THR A 62 -7.21 3.96 0.96
CA THR A 62 -7.11 4.46 2.34
C THR A 62 -5.95 5.43 2.50
N TYR A 63 -4.76 5.11 1.97
CA TYR A 63 -3.62 6.04 2.04
C TYR A 63 -3.87 7.32 1.25
N TYR A 64 -4.50 7.26 0.08
CA TYR A 64 -4.85 8.47 -0.67
C TYR A 64 -5.85 9.35 0.07
N GLN A 65 -6.82 8.77 0.78
CA GLN A 65 -7.78 9.53 1.59
C GLN A 65 -7.08 10.34 2.68
N LEU A 66 -5.99 9.82 3.27
CA LEU A 66 -5.18 10.55 4.25
C LEU A 66 -4.47 11.77 3.65
N HIS A 67 -4.17 11.72 2.35
CA HIS A 67 -3.39 12.73 1.63
C HIS A 67 -4.21 13.54 0.60
N GLN A 68 -5.54 13.49 0.66
CA GLN A 68 -6.38 14.14 -0.35
C GLN A 68 -6.13 15.66 -0.40
N ALA A 69 -5.83 16.29 0.74
CA ALA A 69 -5.54 17.71 0.84
C ALA A 69 -4.16 18.11 0.28
N ASP A 70 -3.27 17.14 0.04
CA ASP A 70 -1.90 17.37 -0.44
C ASP A 70 -1.83 17.50 -1.97
N GLY A 71 -2.94 17.25 -2.68
CA GLY A 71 -3.06 17.43 -4.11
C GLY A 71 -2.05 16.59 -4.89
N LEU A 72 -1.22 17.24 -5.71
CA LEU A 72 -0.20 16.59 -6.55
C LEU A 72 0.86 15.81 -5.75
N ALA A 73 1.06 16.13 -4.47
CA ALA A 73 2.01 15.41 -3.62
C ALA A 73 1.45 14.10 -3.05
N ALA A 74 0.15 13.85 -3.17
CA ALA A 74 -0.53 12.73 -2.52
C ALA A 74 0.12 11.38 -2.88
N ARG A 75 0.47 11.15 -4.15
CA ARG A 75 1.07 9.88 -4.58
C ARG A 75 2.40 9.60 -3.87
N ASP A 76 3.29 10.58 -3.75
CA ASP A 76 4.61 10.35 -3.17
C ASP A 76 4.49 10.11 -1.65
N LEU A 77 3.53 10.77 -0.99
CA LEU A 77 3.20 10.53 0.41
C LEU A 77 2.58 9.14 0.62
N VAL A 78 1.61 8.75 -0.22
CA VAL A 78 1.05 7.39 -0.24
C VAL A 78 2.15 6.35 -0.38
N LEU A 79 3.09 6.55 -1.30
CA LEU A 79 4.17 5.59 -1.53
C LEU A 79 5.08 5.46 -0.29
N LYS A 80 5.31 6.55 0.43
CA LYS A 80 6.10 6.58 1.67
C LYS A 80 5.37 5.86 2.81
N ASP A 81 4.07 6.09 2.97
CA ASP A 81 3.28 5.46 4.03
C ASP A 81 3.10 3.96 3.76
N VAL A 82 2.81 3.57 2.52
CA VAL A 82 2.77 2.16 2.12
C VAL A 82 4.13 1.49 2.34
N GLN A 83 5.25 2.16 2.05
CA GLN A 83 6.59 1.61 2.31
C GLN A 83 6.81 1.31 3.80
N HIS A 84 6.27 2.16 4.68
CA HIS A 84 6.43 2.04 6.13
C HIS A 84 5.49 0.98 6.72
N ASP A 85 4.24 0.96 6.29
CA ASP A 85 3.16 0.22 6.94
C ASP A 85 2.84 -1.13 6.27
N ASP A 86 3.02 -1.25 4.95
CA ASP A 86 2.73 -2.47 4.19
C ASP A 86 3.84 -2.79 3.17
N ALA A 87 4.89 -3.45 3.67
CA ALA A 87 6.01 -3.88 2.84
C ALA A 87 5.62 -4.85 1.71
N LYS A 88 4.51 -5.59 1.82
CA LYS A 88 4.04 -6.50 0.76
C LYS A 88 3.43 -5.68 -0.37
N LEU A 89 2.52 -4.77 -0.04
CA LEU A 89 1.88 -3.87 -1.01
C LEU A 89 2.90 -2.96 -1.69
N TYR A 90 3.86 -2.44 -0.93
CA TYR A 90 4.97 -1.64 -1.48
C TYR A 90 5.74 -2.40 -2.56
N ARG A 91 6.09 -3.67 -2.31
CA ARG A 91 6.77 -4.52 -3.30
C ARG A 91 5.91 -4.79 -4.52
N ALA A 92 4.60 -4.96 -4.35
CA ALA A 92 3.67 -5.13 -5.47
C ALA A 92 3.63 -3.89 -6.38
N ILE A 93 3.62 -2.69 -5.78
CA ILE A 93 3.73 -1.41 -6.50
C ILE A 93 5.08 -1.32 -7.23
N GLN A 94 6.20 -1.63 -6.54
CA GLN A 94 7.53 -1.62 -7.15
C GLN A 94 7.68 -2.62 -8.30
N ALA A 95 7.04 -3.79 -8.20
CA ALA A 95 6.98 -4.79 -9.26
C ALA A 95 6.06 -4.39 -10.43
N GLY A 96 5.40 -3.23 -10.32
CA GLY A 96 4.49 -2.72 -11.33
C GLY A 96 3.19 -3.51 -11.41
N GLN A 97 2.81 -4.26 -10.37
CA GLN A 97 1.49 -4.92 -10.32
C GLN A 97 0.37 -3.89 -10.21
N TYR A 98 0.65 -2.80 -9.50
CA TYR A 98 -0.22 -1.63 -9.40
C TYR A 98 0.51 -0.40 -9.91
N VAL A 99 -0.18 0.41 -10.69
CA VAL A 99 0.33 1.69 -11.20
C VAL A 99 -0.44 2.80 -10.51
N LEU A 100 0.29 3.69 -9.86
CA LEU A 100 -0.25 4.90 -9.24
C LEU A 100 -0.05 6.07 -10.20
N LEU A 101 -1.12 6.80 -10.48
CA LEU A 101 -1.09 7.96 -11.36
C LEU A 101 -0.69 9.22 -10.59
N ASN A 102 0.11 10.07 -11.24
CA ASN A 102 0.40 11.41 -10.77
C ASN A 102 -0.75 12.31 -11.22
N GLY A 103 -1.48 12.93 -10.30
CA GLY A 103 -2.50 13.90 -10.69
C GLY A 103 -3.16 14.56 -9.51
N ASP A 104 -3.86 15.66 -9.78
CA ASP A 104 -4.64 16.37 -8.77
C ASP A 104 -5.93 15.58 -8.49
N PRO A 105 -6.07 14.96 -7.31
CA PRO A 105 -7.25 14.21 -6.91
C PRO A 105 -8.45 15.13 -6.62
N ALA A 106 -8.46 16.41 -7.04
CA ALA A 106 -9.55 17.33 -6.71
C ALA A 106 -10.59 17.54 -7.82
N ARG A 107 -10.42 16.96 -9.02
CA ARG A 107 -11.17 17.43 -10.22
C ARG A 107 -12.33 16.57 -10.71
N ASP A 108 -12.32 15.26 -10.47
CA ASP A 108 -13.38 14.35 -10.92
C ASP A 108 -13.38 13.06 -10.10
N ALA A 109 -14.45 12.79 -9.34
CA ALA A 109 -14.57 11.59 -8.50
C ALA A 109 -14.45 10.28 -9.29
N SER A 110 -14.72 10.30 -10.60
CA SER A 110 -14.57 9.14 -11.48
C SER A 110 -13.16 8.94 -12.02
N ALA A 111 -12.26 9.90 -11.82
CA ALA A 111 -10.89 9.84 -12.30
C ALA A 111 -10.12 8.69 -11.65
N VAL A 112 -9.46 7.87 -12.48
CA VAL A 112 -8.60 6.78 -12.03
C VAL A 112 -7.34 7.36 -11.40
N ILE A 113 -7.04 6.92 -10.17
CA ILE A 113 -5.83 7.30 -9.40
C ILE A 113 -4.85 6.15 -9.24
N ALA A 114 -5.32 4.90 -9.29
CA ALA A 114 -4.46 3.71 -9.37
C ALA A 114 -5.17 2.58 -10.14
N TYR A 115 -4.40 1.63 -10.65
CA TYR A 115 -4.98 0.49 -11.40
C TYR A 115 -4.02 -0.71 -11.45
N GLU A 116 -4.57 -1.90 -11.71
CA GLU A 116 -3.79 -3.10 -12.01
C GLU A 116 -3.07 -3.02 -13.35
N LYS A 117 -1.85 -3.54 -13.45
CA LYS A 117 -1.01 -3.53 -14.67
C LYS A 117 -1.73 -3.94 -15.96
N ASP A 118 -2.66 -4.89 -15.87
CA ASP A 118 -3.35 -5.47 -17.02
C ASP A 118 -4.57 -4.64 -17.47
N ALA A 119 -5.03 -3.68 -16.66
CA ALA A 119 -6.21 -2.85 -16.93
C ALA A 119 -6.21 -2.19 -18.32
N PRO A 120 -5.10 -1.59 -18.81
CA PRO A 120 -5.07 -0.97 -20.13
C PRO A 120 -5.23 -1.93 -21.31
N THR A 121 -4.91 -3.22 -21.12
CA THR A 121 -4.85 -4.21 -22.21
C THR A 121 -6.01 -5.19 -22.19
N LYS A 122 -6.40 -5.68 -21.01
CA LYS A 122 -7.41 -6.73 -20.83
C LYS A 122 -8.57 -6.30 -19.92
N GLY A 123 -8.48 -5.12 -19.32
CA GLY A 123 -9.30 -4.77 -18.17
C GLY A 123 -8.71 -5.31 -16.87
N GLY A 124 -9.24 -4.83 -15.76
CA GLY A 124 -8.73 -5.10 -14.42
C GLY A 124 -9.43 -4.25 -13.38
N ILE A 125 -9.03 -4.41 -12.13
CA ILE A 125 -9.47 -3.56 -11.04
C ILE A 125 -8.77 -2.21 -11.15
N VAL A 126 -9.56 -1.17 -11.01
CA VAL A 126 -9.11 0.22 -10.96
C VAL A 126 -9.56 0.83 -9.64
N LEU A 127 -8.77 1.78 -9.15
CA LEU A 127 -9.10 2.65 -8.04
C LEU A 127 -9.37 4.06 -8.60
N PRO A 128 -10.64 4.48 -8.60
CA PRO A 128 -11.03 5.86 -8.86
C PRO A 128 -10.91 6.73 -7.61
N LEU A 129 -11.05 8.04 -7.80
CA LEU A 129 -10.97 9.04 -6.75
C LEU A 129 -12.12 8.97 -5.74
N ASP A 130 -13.24 8.31 -6.08
CA ASP A 130 -14.28 7.95 -5.10
C ASP A 130 -13.83 6.88 -4.08
N PHE A 131 -12.61 6.35 -4.24
CA PHE A 131 -11.97 5.35 -3.38
C PHE A 131 -12.70 4.01 -3.31
N VAL A 132 -13.52 3.69 -4.33
CA VAL A 132 -14.21 2.41 -4.43
C VAL A 132 -13.61 1.61 -5.59
N PRO A 133 -12.75 0.60 -5.31
CA PRO A 133 -12.20 -0.24 -6.36
C PRO A 133 -13.31 -0.92 -7.16
N ARG A 134 -13.19 -0.90 -8.49
CA ARG A 134 -14.13 -1.53 -9.39
C ARG A 134 -13.42 -2.15 -10.58
N HIS A 135 -14.03 -3.17 -11.15
CA HIS A 135 -13.56 -3.75 -12.40
C HIS A 135 -13.95 -2.84 -13.58
N MET A 136 -13.00 -2.59 -14.47
CA MET A 136 -13.24 -1.97 -15.78
C MET A 136 -12.67 -2.87 -16.88
N ASN A 137 -13.36 -2.95 -18.01
CA ASN A 137 -12.74 -3.52 -19.21
C ASN A 137 -11.72 -2.54 -19.83
N ALA A 138 -10.94 -3.01 -20.81
CA ALA A 138 -9.86 -2.19 -21.39
C ALA A 138 -10.37 -0.92 -22.08
N ASP A 139 -11.54 -0.95 -22.72
CA ASP A 139 -12.09 0.19 -23.43
C ASP A 139 -12.71 1.21 -22.48
N GLU A 140 -13.39 0.73 -21.42
CA GLU A 140 -13.81 1.54 -20.28
C GLU A 140 -12.61 2.24 -19.63
N PHE A 141 -11.51 1.53 -19.38
CA PHE A 141 -10.30 2.12 -18.82
C PHE A 141 -9.68 3.20 -19.71
N LYS A 142 -9.66 2.98 -21.03
CA LYS A 142 -9.15 3.99 -21.98
C LYS A 142 -10.01 5.25 -21.97
N ALA A 143 -11.33 5.09 -21.92
CA ALA A 143 -12.30 6.18 -21.90
C ALA A 143 -12.37 6.89 -20.54
N ALA A 144 -12.01 6.21 -19.44
CA ALA A 144 -12.06 6.77 -18.11
C ALA A 144 -11.10 7.98 -17.96
N PRO A 145 -11.55 9.05 -17.27
CA PRO A 145 -10.67 10.14 -16.85
C PRO A 145 -9.53 9.56 -16.00
N LYS A 146 -8.32 10.08 -16.19
CA LYS A 146 -7.12 9.67 -15.44
C LYS A 146 -6.66 10.87 -14.64
N ALA A 147 -6.23 10.64 -13.40
CA ALA A 147 -5.53 11.67 -12.65
C ALA A 147 -4.22 11.99 -13.41
N GLY A 148 -4.09 13.23 -13.87
CA GLY A 148 -2.96 13.69 -14.70
C GLY A 148 -3.23 15.03 -15.35
#